data_AF-A0AAE1NHM6-F1
#
_entry.id   AF-A0AAE1NHM6-F1
#
_cell.length_a   1.000
_cell.length_b   1.000
_cell.length_c   1.000
_cell.angle_alpha   90.00
_cell.angle_beta   90.00
_cell.angle_gamma   90.00
#
_symmetry.space_group_name_H-M   'P 1'
#
loop_
_entity.id
_entity.type
_entity.pdbx_description
1 polymer ?
#
loop_
_entity_poly.entity_id
_entity_poly.type
_entity_poly.pdbx_seq_one_letter_code
_entity_poly.pdbx_strand_id
1 'polypeptide(L)'
;MQLSEYLDAQEHLLPHGTGLNLDSAWFKILHVLYTDGCLLVVYHKAALQIKSLRVDKEARWLARVVELVATRNNLVTKRILECNRLNSYQAVQSIMKSLYLLSALVFSSHSVETFSSFGLARVALTALIQVTSSTLAVIPTLRAECILCEARTEQHGEEFVEEQLRGALNGIIKALTFIWNSRMTSPKSKTLLTILKRDYGEELNKINTSATKADIRIFLLPQAEEDDMANCPDRLVDGVTMSVMESPVLLHKSQVTVDESTLVYLLLQKSPQCPFTRTPLHHDSFCRLPDLQQEIHAWRKEGSCSHHE
;
A
#
# COMPACT_ATOMS: atom_id res chain seq x y z
N MET A 1 0.22 12.92 29.00
CA MET A 1 -0.17 13.31 27.64
C MET A 1 -0.83 12.10 27.00
N GLN A 2 -2.12 12.19 26.69
CA GLN A 2 -2.80 11.08 26.01
C GLN A 2 -2.17 10.94 24.61
N LEU A 3 -1.96 9.71 24.12
CA LEU A 3 -1.37 9.46 22.80
C LEU A 3 -2.09 10.25 21.68
N SER A 4 -3.40 10.49 21.83
CA SER A 4 -4.20 11.34 20.93
C SER A 4 -3.74 12.80 20.91
N GLU A 5 -3.47 13.41 22.06
CA GLU A 5 -2.95 14.78 22.15
C GLU A 5 -1.55 14.89 21.54
N TYR A 6 -0.72 13.85 21.71
CA TYR A 6 0.58 13.78 21.06
C TYR A 6 0.45 13.67 19.54
N LEU A 7 -0.43 12.81 19.03
CA LEU A 7 -0.66 12.68 17.60
C LEU A 7 -1.26 13.95 17.00
N ASP A 8 -2.16 14.65 17.70
CA ASP A 8 -2.68 15.97 17.29
C ASP A 8 -1.56 17.03 17.24
N ALA A 9 -0.64 16.98 18.21
CA ALA A 9 0.56 17.79 18.21
C ALA A 9 1.59 17.39 17.14
N GLN A 10 1.39 16.28 16.42
CA GLN A 10 2.29 15.82 15.35
C GLN A 10 1.61 15.82 13.97
N GLU A 11 0.28 15.83 13.89
CA GLU A 11 -0.47 15.84 12.63
C GLU A 11 -0.25 17.16 11.87
N HIS A 12 -0.19 18.29 12.58
CA HIS A 12 0.18 19.57 11.99
C HIS A 12 1.66 19.65 11.60
N LEU A 13 2.50 18.73 12.09
CA LEU A 13 3.90 18.59 11.68
C LEU A 13 4.03 17.70 10.42
N LEU A 14 2.97 17.01 9.99
CA LEU A 14 2.95 16.31 8.71
C LEU A 14 2.98 17.37 7.59
N PRO A 15 3.99 17.36 6.70
CA PRO A 15 4.12 18.39 5.70
C PRO A 15 2.88 18.48 4.82
N HIS A 16 2.31 19.69 4.77
CA HIS A 16 1.34 20.09 3.76
C HIS A 16 2.09 20.74 2.59
N GLY A 17 2.97 20.00 1.91
CA GLY A 17 3.69 20.54 0.75
C GLY A 17 4.98 19.81 0.35
N THR A 18 5.44 20.11 -0.87
CA THR A 18 6.58 19.50 -1.62
C THR A 18 7.97 19.87 -1.11
N GLY A 19 8.09 20.40 0.11
CA GLY A 19 9.33 20.91 0.69
C GLY A 19 10.28 19.78 1.14
N LEU A 20 11.48 19.76 0.57
CA LEU A 20 12.44 18.66 0.66
C LEU A 20 13.42 18.73 1.85
N ASN A 21 13.32 19.75 2.72
CA ASN A 21 14.27 19.93 3.83
C ASN A 21 13.94 19.09 5.09
N LEU A 22 12.95 18.21 4.99
CA LEU A 22 12.44 17.37 6.08
C LEU A 22 13.14 16.00 6.18
N ASP A 23 14.14 15.75 5.34
CA ASP A 23 14.68 14.42 5.05
C ASP A 23 15.42 13.72 6.20
N SER A 24 16.00 14.44 7.16
CA SER A 24 16.66 13.79 8.31
C SER A 24 15.80 13.75 9.58
N ALA A 25 14.98 14.78 9.79
CA ALA A 25 14.18 14.91 11.00
C ALA A 25 13.04 13.87 11.03
N TRP A 26 12.33 13.67 9.92
CA TRP A 26 11.21 12.71 9.87
C TRP A 26 11.66 11.27 10.00
N PHE A 27 12.78 10.90 9.36
CA PHE A 27 13.34 9.56 9.54
C PHE A 27 13.74 9.31 10.98
N LYS A 28 14.35 10.30 11.64
CA LYS A 28 14.67 10.21 13.06
C LYS A 28 13.40 10.09 13.90
N ILE A 29 12.37 10.89 13.62
CA ILE A 29 11.09 10.81 14.34
C ILE A 29 10.46 9.42 14.17
N LEU A 30 10.29 8.93 12.94
CA LEU A 30 9.68 7.62 12.69
C LEU A 30 10.53 6.48 13.24
N HIS A 31 11.85 6.57 13.15
CA HIS A 31 12.75 5.61 13.75
C HIS A 31 12.66 5.61 15.28
N VAL A 32 12.59 6.79 15.92
CA VAL A 32 12.38 6.93 17.36
C VAL A 32 11.03 6.34 17.75
N LEU A 33 9.95 6.70 17.04
CA LEU A 33 8.62 6.13 17.28
C LEU A 33 8.57 4.60 17.11
N TYR A 34 9.36 4.07 16.18
CA TYR A 34 9.53 2.63 16.00
C TYR A 34 10.29 1.98 17.15
N THR A 35 11.47 2.54 17.49
CA THR A 35 12.37 1.99 18.52
C THR A 35 11.81 2.10 19.93
N ASP A 36 11.06 3.16 20.23
CA ASP A 36 10.41 3.37 21.53
C ASP A 36 9.08 2.60 21.66
N GLY A 37 8.69 1.82 20.64
CA GLY A 37 7.43 1.06 20.65
C GLY A 37 6.17 1.92 20.54
N CYS A 38 6.28 3.23 20.32
CA CYS A 38 5.11 4.10 20.14
C CYS A 38 4.28 3.68 18.93
N LEU A 39 4.93 3.24 17.84
CA LEU A 39 4.25 2.70 16.67
C LEU A 39 3.40 1.47 16.98
N LEU A 40 3.80 0.63 17.94
CA LEU A 40 3.02 -0.55 18.35
C LEU A 40 1.64 -0.15 18.89
N VAL A 41 1.59 0.89 19.72
CA VAL A 41 0.33 1.39 20.27
C VAL A 41 -0.56 1.96 19.16
N VAL A 42 0.05 2.67 18.20
CA VAL A 42 -0.67 3.19 17.02
C VAL A 42 -1.23 2.05 16.18
N TYR A 43 -0.45 1.00 15.90
CA TYR A 43 -0.93 -0.19 15.19
C TYR A 43 -2.13 -0.83 15.87
N HIS A 44 -2.01 -1.11 17.16
CA HIS A 44 -3.08 -1.77 17.91
C HIS A 44 -4.38 -0.95 17.88
N LYS A 45 -4.29 0.37 18.10
CA LYS A 45 -5.46 1.26 18.02
C LYS A 45 -6.05 1.35 16.61
N ALA A 46 -5.21 1.48 15.59
CA ALA A 46 -5.65 1.51 14.19
C ALA A 46 -6.35 0.19 13.80
N ALA A 47 -5.85 -0.95 14.26
CA ALA A 47 -6.48 -2.25 14.03
C ALA A 47 -7.87 -2.33 14.68
N LEU A 48 -8.02 -1.86 15.92
CA LEU A 48 -9.33 -1.79 16.60
C LEU A 48 -10.31 -0.85 15.90
N GLN A 49 -9.82 0.32 15.46
CA GLN A 49 -10.58 1.31 14.70
C GLN A 49 -11.13 0.72 13.40
N ILE A 50 -10.29 0.03 12.64
CA ILE A 50 -10.72 -0.54 11.36
C ILE A 50 -11.66 -1.71 11.56
N LYS A 51 -11.40 -2.59 12.54
CA LYS A 51 -12.30 -3.71 12.87
C LYS A 51 -13.70 -3.23 13.28
N SER A 52 -13.77 -2.05 13.93
CA SER A 52 -15.03 -1.42 14.32
C SER A 52 -15.61 -0.46 13.27
N LEU A 53 -14.94 -0.29 12.12
CA LEU A 53 -15.26 0.70 11.08
C LEU A 53 -15.30 2.15 11.57
N ARG A 54 -14.64 2.43 12.70
CA ARG A 54 -14.45 3.77 13.24
C ARG A 54 -13.05 4.26 12.87
N VAL A 55 -12.89 4.63 11.61
CA VAL A 55 -11.60 5.12 11.09
C VAL A 55 -11.34 6.54 11.60
N ASP A 56 -10.61 6.60 12.71
CA ASP A 56 -10.23 7.84 13.39
C ASP A 56 -8.76 8.20 13.11
N LYS A 57 -8.14 8.96 14.02
CA LYS A 57 -6.85 9.62 13.85
C LYS A 57 -5.71 8.63 13.66
N GLU A 58 -5.63 7.57 14.46
CA GLU A 58 -4.55 6.59 14.41
C GLU A 58 -4.51 5.85 13.07
N ALA A 59 -5.64 5.37 12.58
CA ALA A 59 -5.72 4.71 11.28
C ALA A 59 -5.40 5.65 10.10
N ARG A 60 -5.90 6.90 10.13
CA ARG A 60 -5.59 7.91 9.11
C ARG A 60 -4.14 8.34 9.14
N TRP A 61 -3.59 8.55 10.33
CA TRP A 61 -2.17 8.89 10.51
C TRP A 61 -1.30 7.79 9.92
N LEU A 62 -1.59 6.53 10.23
CA LEU A 62 -0.82 5.40 9.71
C LEU A 62 -0.89 5.30 8.18
N ALA A 63 -2.10 5.39 7.61
CA ALA A 63 -2.27 5.43 6.15
C ALA A 63 -1.46 6.58 5.54
N ARG A 64 -1.53 7.77 6.16
CA ARG A 64 -0.85 8.96 5.66
C ARG A 64 0.66 8.85 5.71
N VAL A 65 1.22 8.29 6.78
CA VAL A 65 2.66 8.05 6.91
C VAL A 65 3.13 7.11 5.80
N VAL A 66 2.41 6.02 5.54
CA VAL A 66 2.71 5.08 4.46
C VAL A 66 2.70 5.76 3.08
N GLU A 67 1.66 6.56 2.79
CA GLU A 67 1.56 7.34 1.54
C GLU A 67 2.69 8.35 1.40
N LEU A 68 3.08 9.03 2.49
CA LEU A 68 4.14 10.03 2.49
C LEU A 68 5.50 9.40 2.19
N VAL A 69 5.79 8.21 2.73
CA VAL A 69 7.03 7.48 2.42
C VAL A 69 7.08 7.15 0.93
N ALA A 70 5.97 6.68 0.34
CA ALA A 70 5.91 6.39 -1.09
C ALA A 70 6.04 7.64 -1.97
N THR A 71 5.32 8.71 -1.62
CA THR A 71 5.40 10.00 -2.31
C THR A 71 6.82 10.57 -2.28
N ARG A 72 7.49 10.46 -1.13
CA ARG A 72 8.89 10.87 -0.97
C ARG A 72 9.80 10.07 -1.89
N ASN A 73 9.67 8.74 -1.91
CA ASN A 73 10.49 7.91 -2.79
C ASN A 73 10.36 8.35 -4.25
N ASN A 74 9.12 8.58 -4.70
CA ASN A 74 8.85 9.08 -6.05
C ASN A 74 9.49 10.44 -6.33
N LEU A 75 9.49 11.37 -5.37
CA LEU A 75 10.14 12.67 -5.53
C LEU A 75 11.66 12.53 -5.64
N VAL A 76 12.27 11.63 -4.86
CA VAL A 76 13.70 11.32 -4.93
C VAL A 76 14.01 10.70 -6.30
N THR A 77 13.27 9.69 -6.72
CA THR A 77 13.38 9.04 -8.03
C THR A 77 13.26 10.06 -9.16
N LYS A 78 12.23 10.91 -9.14
CA LYS A 78 12.00 11.92 -10.17
C LYS A 78 13.18 12.89 -10.27
N ARG A 79 13.76 13.32 -9.14
CA ARG A 79 14.94 14.19 -9.15
C ARG A 79 16.19 13.52 -9.71
N ILE A 80 16.37 12.22 -9.44
CA ILE A 80 17.47 11.45 -10.02
C ILE A 80 17.32 11.45 -11.55
N LEU A 81 16.12 11.18 -12.06
CA LEU A 81 15.84 11.14 -13.50
C LEU A 81 15.93 12.52 -14.17
N GLU A 82 15.51 13.59 -13.50
CA GLU A 82 15.39 14.93 -14.11
C GLU A 82 16.64 15.81 -13.95
N CYS A 83 17.38 15.67 -12.84
CA CYS A 83 18.31 16.73 -12.44
C CYS A 83 19.79 16.42 -12.65
N ASN A 84 20.24 15.17 -12.90
CA ASN A 84 21.67 14.77 -12.98
C ASN A 84 22.58 15.42 -11.90
N ARG A 85 22.01 15.80 -10.74
CA ARG A 85 22.65 16.66 -9.72
C ARG A 85 22.77 16.00 -8.36
N LEU A 86 22.09 14.87 -8.17
CA LEU A 86 22.24 14.09 -6.95
C LEU A 86 23.47 13.20 -7.13
N ASN A 87 24.36 13.20 -6.14
CA ASN A 87 25.39 12.17 -6.08
C ASN A 87 24.69 10.81 -5.98
N SER A 88 25.03 9.87 -6.88
CA SER A 88 24.46 8.52 -6.94
C SER A 88 24.43 7.84 -5.57
N TYR A 89 25.45 8.06 -4.74
CA TYR A 89 25.48 7.56 -3.35
C TYR A 89 24.35 8.13 -2.48
N GLN A 90 24.12 9.45 -2.52
CA GLN A 90 23.06 10.11 -1.74
C GLN A 90 21.66 9.70 -2.22
N ALA A 91 21.52 9.51 -3.53
CA ALA A 91 20.31 9.00 -4.15
C ALA A 91 19.99 7.58 -3.66
N VAL A 92 20.97 6.67 -3.74
CA VAL A 92 20.85 5.27 -3.27
C VAL A 92 20.51 5.24 -1.78
N GLN A 93 21.24 6.00 -0.94
CA GLN A 93 20.93 6.07 0.48
C GLN A 93 19.51 6.57 0.77
N SER A 94 19.03 7.53 -0.01
CA SER A 94 17.69 8.10 0.18
C SER A 94 16.58 7.12 -0.20
N ILE A 95 16.78 6.36 -1.28
CA ILE A 95 15.90 5.27 -1.70
C ILE A 95 15.92 4.16 -0.64
N MET A 96 17.09 3.68 -0.24
CA MET A 96 17.26 2.62 0.75
C MET A 96 16.57 2.95 2.08
N LYS A 97 16.66 4.20 2.53
CA LYS A 97 15.94 4.66 3.72
C LYS A 97 14.42 4.55 3.54
N SER A 98 13.88 4.98 2.40
CA SER A 98 12.44 4.85 2.10
C SER A 98 12.00 3.39 2.06
N LEU A 99 12.79 2.52 1.43
CA LEU A 99 12.52 1.07 1.36
C LEU A 99 12.52 0.44 2.75
N TYR A 100 13.54 0.73 3.57
CA TYR A 100 13.66 0.24 4.94
C TYR A 100 12.49 0.68 5.80
N LEU A 101 12.15 1.97 5.75
CA LEU A 101 11.07 2.53 6.55
C LEU A 101 9.71 1.98 6.14
N LEU A 102 9.43 1.90 4.83
CA LEU A 102 8.20 1.27 4.35
C LEU A 102 8.13 -0.19 4.76
N SER A 103 9.26 -0.90 4.71
CA SER A 103 9.34 -2.28 5.16
C SER A 103 9.04 -2.42 6.66
N ALA A 104 9.66 -1.57 7.49
CA ALA A 104 9.42 -1.54 8.93
C ALA A 104 7.98 -1.16 9.29
N LEU A 105 7.37 -0.25 8.52
CA LEU A 105 5.99 0.17 8.72
C LEU A 105 5.00 -0.95 8.35
N VAL A 106 5.21 -1.62 7.22
CA VAL A 106 4.21 -2.56 6.70
C VAL A 106 4.42 -3.98 7.27
N PHE A 107 5.67 -4.39 7.52
CA PHE A 107 6.01 -5.80 7.80
C PHE A 107 6.54 -6.09 9.20
N SER A 108 6.42 -5.16 10.15
CA SER A 108 6.63 -5.52 11.56
C SER A 108 5.61 -6.58 12.01
N SER A 109 5.97 -7.43 12.97
CA SER A 109 5.08 -8.47 13.52
C SER A 109 3.71 -7.93 13.96
N HIS A 110 3.67 -6.66 14.37
CA HIS A 110 2.49 -5.98 14.88
C HIS A 110 1.70 -5.22 13.80
N SER A 111 2.37 -4.77 12.73
CA SER A 111 1.72 -4.10 11.61
C SER A 111 0.97 -5.09 10.72
N VAL A 112 1.41 -6.36 10.67
CA VAL A 112 0.78 -7.40 9.83
C VAL A 112 -0.71 -7.55 10.15
N GLU A 113 -1.12 -7.59 11.41
CA GLU A 113 -2.55 -7.69 11.77
C GLU A 113 -3.32 -6.43 11.35
N THR A 114 -2.72 -5.26 11.55
CA THR A 114 -3.33 -3.96 11.23
C THR A 114 -3.55 -3.80 9.72
N PHE A 115 -2.52 -4.12 8.92
CA PHE A 115 -2.55 -4.13 7.46
C PHE A 115 -3.20 -5.39 6.87
N SER A 116 -3.66 -6.35 7.69
CA SER A 116 -4.53 -7.43 7.20
C SER A 116 -5.95 -6.93 6.97
N SER A 117 -6.32 -5.77 7.52
CA SER A 117 -7.59 -5.14 7.20
C SER A 117 -7.54 -4.51 5.80
N PHE A 118 -8.59 -4.74 5.01
CA PHE A 118 -8.58 -4.46 3.58
C PHE A 118 -8.23 -3.03 3.18
N GLY A 119 -8.76 -2.04 3.90
CA GLY A 119 -8.51 -0.64 3.57
C GLY A 119 -7.04 -0.24 3.76
N LEU A 120 -6.44 -0.58 4.92
CA LEU A 120 -5.01 -0.33 5.12
C LEU A 120 -4.14 -1.23 4.25
N ALA A 121 -4.54 -2.49 4.01
CA ALA A 121 -3.86 -3.38 3.07
C ALA A 121 -3.73 -2.71 1.70
N ARG A 122 -4.82 -2.11 1.19
CA ARG A 122 -4.81 -1.39 -0.08
C ARG A 122 -3.85 -0.21 -0.07
N VAL A 123 -3.81 0.59 1.00
CA VAL A 123 -2.88 1.72 1.14
C VAL A 123 -1.43 1.23 1.14
N ALA A 124 -1.11 0.20 1.93
CA ALA A 124 0.22 -0.38 2.00
C ALA A 124 0.67 -0.97 0.66
N LEU A 125 -0.20 -1.76 0.00
CA LEU A 125 0.11 -2.38 -1.29
C LEU A 125 0.32 -1.33 -2.37
N THR A 126 -0.52 -0.29 -2.42
CA THR A 126 -0.34 0.85 -3.32
C THR A 126 1.03 1.52 -3.12
N ALA A 127 1.37 1.82 -1.86
CA ALA A 127 2.66 2.43 -1.52
C ALA A 127 3.85 1.53 -1.91
N LEU A 128 3.76 0.23 -1.65
CA LEU A 128 4.79 -0.74 -2.01
C LEU A 128 4.97 -0.87 -3.53
N ILE A 129 3.88 -0.94 -4.29
CA ILE A 129 3.91 -0.96 -5.76
C ILE A 129 4.57 0.32 -6.29
N GLN A 130 4.13 1.48 -5.78
CA GLN A 130 4.65 2.79 -6.20
C GLN A 130 6.16 2.93 -5.92
N VAL A 131 6.61 2.53 -4.73
CA VAL A 131 8.02 2.56 -4.33
C VAL A 131 8.85 1.57 -5.14
N THR A 132 8.34 0.36 -5.37
CA THR A 132 9.04 -0.66 -6.15
C THR A 132 9.21 -0.23 -7.60
N SER A 133 8.12 0.23 -8.23
CA SER A 133 8.10 0.73 -9.61
C SER A 133 9.08 1.90 -9.81
N SER A 134 8.99 2.92 -8.95
CA SER A 134 9.87 4.08 -9.01
C SER A 134 11.34 3.73 -8.76
N THR A 135 11.63 2.81 -7.84
CA THR A 135 13.01 2.38 -7.58
C THR A 135 13.59 1.63 -8.78
N LEU A 136 12.84 0.70 -9.37
CA LEU A 136 13.29 -0.03 -10.56
C LEU A 136 13.57 0.91 -11.74
N ALA A 137 12.79 1.98 -11.89
CA ALA A 137 12.97 2.96 -12.97
C ALA A 137 14.30 3.73 -12.91
N VAL A 138 14.89 3.93 -11.73
CA VAL A 138 16.16 4.68 -11.57
C VAL A 138 17.41 3.82 -11.60
N ILE A 139 17.29 2.49 -11.45
CA ILE A 139 18.46 1.58 -11.47
C ILE A 139 19.36 1.81 -12.69
N PRO A 140 18.84 1.88 -13.94
CA PRO A 140 19.70 2.09 -15.10
C PRO A 140 20.44 3.42 -15.08
N THR A 141 19.80 4.47 -14.55
CA THR A 141 20.39 5.82 -14.47
C THR A 141 21.51 5.85 -13.42
N LEU A 142 21.25 5.29 -12.24
CA LEU A 142 22.24 5.19 -11.16
C LEU A 142 23.44 4.33 -11.59
N ARG A 143 23.20 3.26 -12.35
CA ARG A 143 24.25 2.43 -12.93
C ARG A 143 25.14 3.22 -13.88
N ALA A 144 24.56 3.95 -14.82
CA ALA A 144 25.31 4.78 -15.76
C ALA A 144 26.16 5.85 -15.05
N GLU A 145 25.62 6.50 -14.02
CA GLU A 145 26.37 7.46 -13.20
C GLU A 145 27.50 6.80 -12.39
N CYS A 146 27.28 5.62 -11.83
CA CYS A 146 28.33 4.87 -11.13
C CYS A 146 29.49 4.53 -12.05
N ILE A 147 29.24 4.02 -13.26
CA ILE A 147 30.28 3.73 -14.26
C ILE A 147 31.13 4.98 -14.56
N LEU A 148 30.48 6.14 -14.72
CA LEU A 148 31.18 7.41 -14.97
C LEU A 148 32.03 7.88 -13.76
N CYS A 149 31.61 7.57 -12.54
CA CYS A 149 32.33 7.89 -11.31
C CYS A 149 33.47 6.92 -11.03
N GLU A 150 33.28 5.62 -11.23
CA GLU A 150 34.33 4.59 -11.03
C GLU A 150 35.52 4.76 -11.97
N ALA A 151 35.27 5.24 -13.20
CA ALA A 151 36.32 5.67 -14.12
C ALA A 151 37.25 6.75 -13.52
N ARG A 152 36.90 7.35 -12.37
CA ARG A 152 37.70 8.35 -11.65
C ARG A 152 38.30 7.88 -10.32
N THR A 153 37.86 6.76 -9.72
CA THR A 153 38.19 6.45 -8.30
C THR A 153 38.61 5.02 -7.95
N GLU A 154 38.91 4.12 -8.90
CA GLU A 154 39.48 2.76 -8.62
C GLU A 154 38.74 1.95 -7.51
N GLN A 155 37.43 2.12 -7.36
CA GLN A 155 36.62 1.37 -6.37
C GLN A 155 35.39 0.73 -7.02
N HIS A 156 35.03 -0.48 -6.56
CA HIS A 156 33.86 -1.29 -6.92
C HIS A 156 32.50 -0.70 -6.46
N GLY A 157 32.20 0.54 -6.84
CA GLY A 157 30.94 1.23 -6.56
C GLY A 157 29.71 0.74 -7.35
N GLU A 158 29.86 0.21 -8.57
CA GLU A 158 28.77 -0.30 -9.41
C GLU A 158 28.16 -1.56 -8.77
N GLU A 159 28.99 -2.55 -8.46
CA GLU A 159 28.56 -3.79 -7.80
C GLU A 159 27.93 -3.51 -6.42
N PHE A 160 28.49 -2.57 -5.66
CA PHE A 160 27.95 -2.23 -4.34
C PHE A 160 26.56 -1.59 -4.42
N VAL A 161 26.35 -0.62 -5.31
CA VAL A 161 25.05 0.06 -5.45
C VAL A 161 23.98 -0.92 -5.94
N GLU A 162 24.32 -1.73 -6.93
CA GLU A 162 23.40 -2.72 -7.48
C GLU A 162 23.01 -3.76 -6.43
N GLU A 163 23.98 -4.31 -5.68
CA GLU A 163 23.71 -5.32 -4.65
C GLU A 163 22.85 -4.76 -3.50
N GLN A 164 23.10 -3.52 -3.07
CA GLN A 164 22.29 -2.88 -2.02
C GLN A 164 20.84 -2.66 -2.45
N LEU A 165 20.62 -2.08 -3.64
CA LEU A 165 19.27 -1.85 -4.16
C LEU A 165 18.55 -3.17 -4.42
N ARG A 166 19.25 -4.15 -5.00
CA ARG A 166 18.73 -5.50 -5.24
C ARG A 166 18.33 -6.18 -3.94
N GLY A 167 19.16 -6.12 -2.90
CA GLY A 167 18.87 -6.66 -1.58
C GLY A 167 17.62 -6.06 -0.95
N ALA A 168 17.48 -4.73 -0.98
CA ALA A 168 16.31 -4.05 -0.42
C ALA A 168 15.02 -4.32 -1.21
N LEU A 169 15.09 -4.31 -2.54
CA LEU A 169 13.97 -4.67 -3.40
C LEU A 169 13.52 -6.11 -3.16
N ASN A 170 14.46 -7.05 -3.07
CA ASN A 170 14.16 -8.45 -2.75
C ASN A 170 13.48 -8.56 -1.38
N GLY A 171 13.89 -7.77 -0.39
CA GLY A 171 13.22 -7.69 0.91
C GLY A 171 11.76 -7.27 0.80
N ILE A 172 11.48 -6.19 0.06
CA ILE A 172 10.11 -5.70 -0.17
C ILE A 172 9.27 -6.68 -0.98
N ILE A 173 9.84 -7.27 -2.03
CA ILE A 173 9.15 -8.24 -2.88
C ILE A 173 8.80 -9.50 -2.09
N LYS A 174 9.73 -10.03 -1.29
CA LYS A 174 9.46 -11.15 -0.38
C LYS A 174 8.36 -10.81 0.60
N ALA A 175 8.36 -9.59 1.12
CA ALA A 175 7.38 -9.16 2.10
C ALA A 175 6.00 -8.92 1.47
N LEU A 176 5.93 -8.36 0.25
CA LEU A 176 4.74 -8.35 -0.61
C LEU A 176 4.20 -9.76 -0.83
N THR A 177 5.09 -10.68 -1.23
CA THR A 177 4.77 -12.09 -1.44
C THR A 177 4.28 -12.76 -0.16
N PHE A 178 4.84 -12.41 1.00
CA PHE A 178 4.42 -12.95 2.29
C PHE A 178 3.02 -12.47 2.68
N ILE A 179 2.75 -11.15 2.61
CA ILE A 179 1.40 -10.61 2.81
C ILE A 179 0.43 -11.31 1.87
N TRP A 180 0.84 -11.50 0.63
CA TRP A 180 0.06 -12.17 -0.35
C TRP A 180 -0.23 -13.63 0.03
N ASN A 181 0.79 -14.48 0.12
CA ASN A 181 0.61 -15.92 0.32
C ASN A 181 0.01 -16.27 1.68
N SER A 182 0.36 -15.53 2.73
CA SER A 182 -0.11 -15.83 4.10
C SER A 182 -1.55 -15.36 4.36
N ARG A 183 -2.12 -14.49 3.52
CA ARG A 183 -3.42 -13.85 3.78
C ARG A 183 -4.38 -13.85 2.58
N MET A 184 -3.92 -14.15 1.35
CA MET A 184 -4.76 -14.19 0.14
C MET A 184 -5.51 -15.50 -0.08
N THR A 185 -5.38 -16.48 0.82
CA THR A 185 -6.20 -17.70 0.81
C THR A 185 -7.60 -17.49 1.39
N SER A 186 -7.87 -16.34 2.02
CA SER A 186 -9.20 -16.02 2.52
C SER A 186 -10.11 -15.48 1.40
N PRO A 187 -11.41 -15.83 1.36
CA PRO A 187 -12.35 -15.31 0.36
C PRO A 187 -12.36 -13.79 0.29
N LYS A 188 -12.23 -13.13 1.46
CA LYS A 188 -12.13 -11.68 1.58
C LYS A 188 -11.08 -11.08 0.67
N SER A 189 -9.96 -11.79 0.52
CA SER A 189 -8.79 -11.31 -0.17
C SER A 189 -8.99 -11.21 -1.69
N LYS A 190 -9.94 -11.96 -2.26
CA LYS A 190 -10.25 -11.93 -3.70
C LYS A 190 -10.65 -10.54 -4.20
N THR A 191 -11.49 -9.80 -3.47
CA THR A 191 -11.90 -8.46 -3.90
C THR A 191 -10.73 -7.48 -3.96
N LEU A 192 -9.83 -7.50 -2.96
CA LEU A 192 -8.61 -6.68 -2.95
C LEU A 192 -7.70 -7.01 -4.12
N LEU A 193 -7.55 -8.30 -4.43
CA LEU A 193 -6.76 -8.78 -5.56
C LEU A 193 -7.26 -8.23 -6.88
N THR A 194 -8.57 -8.33 -7.10
CA THR A 194 -9.23 -7.83 -8.30
C THR A 194 -9.03 -6.33 -8.44
N ILE A 195 -9.22 -5.57 -7.36
CA ILE A 195 -8.99 -4.12 -7.34
C ILE A 195 -7.54 -3.78 -7.67
N LEU A 196 -6.56 -4.45 -7.05
CA LEU A 196 -5.15 -4.14 -7.27
C LEU A 196 -4.68 -4.52 -8.68
N LYS A 197 -5.13 -5.64 -9.22
CA LYS A 197 -4.85 -6.02 -10.61
C LYS A 197 -5.46 -5.03 -11.59
N ARG A 198 -6.69 -4.59 -11.35
CA ARG A 198 -7.38 -3.61 -12.18
C ARG A 198 -6.66 -2.25 -12.14
N ASP A 199 -6.32 -1.79 -10.94
CA ASP A 199 -5.76 -0.45 -10.72
C ASP A 199 -4.26 -0.36 -11.05
N TYR A 200 -3.51 -1.46 -10.87
CA TYR A 200 -2.05 -1.47 -10.97
C TYR A 200 -1.47 -2.61 -11.83
N GLY A 201 -2.30 -3.31 -12.60
CA GLY A 201 -1.85 -4.47 -13.38
C GLY A 201 -0.73 -4.15 -14.37
N GLU A 202 -0.77 -2.97 -15.00
CA GLU A 202 0.27 -2.51 -15.91
C GLU A 202 1.59 -2.26 -15.16
N GLU A 203 1.54 -1.56 -14.02
CA GLU A 203 2.69 -1.30 -13.15
C GLU A 203 3.30 -2.59 -12.62
N LEU A 204 2.46 -3.55 -12.21
CA LEU A 204 2.88 -4.85 -11.73
C LEU A 204 3.58 -5.66 -12.82
N ASN A 205 3.08 -5.60 -14.06
CA ASN A 205 3.74 -6.21 -15.22
C ASN A 205 5.08 -5.54 -15.56
N LYS A 206 5.15 -4.20 -15.46
CA LYS A 206 6.40 -3.43 -15.62
C LYS A 206 7.42 -3.81 -14.55
N ILE A 207 6.98 -3.92 -13.29
CA ILE A 207 7.80 -4.37 -12.16
C ILE A 207 8.32 -5.79 -12.45
N ASN A 208 7.45 -6.72 -12.83
CA ASN A 208 7.83 -8.10 -13.12
C ASN A 208 8.86 -8.20 -14.25
N THR A 209 8.65 -7.45 -15.34
CA THR A 209 9.57 -7.41 -16.48
C THR A 209 10.91 -6.81 -16.10
N SER A 210 10.91 -5.70 -15.36
CA SER A 210 12.13 -4.99 -14.94
C SER A 210 12.92 -5.81 -13.92
N ALA A 211 12.23 -6.47 -12.99
CA ALA A 211 12.85 -7.36 -12.02
C ALA A 211 13.45 -8.60 -12.68
N THR A 212 12.75 -9.22 -13.62
CA THR A 212 13.30 -10.35 -14.41
C THR A 212 14.57 -9.93 -15.16
N LYS A 213 14.59 -8.74 -15.76
CA LYS A 213 15.79 -8.19 -16.41
C LYS A 213 16.94 -7.93 -15.44
N ALA A 214 16.64 -7.62 -14.18
CA ALA A 214 17.62 -7.39 -13.12
C ALA A 214 17.97 -8.66 -12.33
N ASP A 215 17.56 -9.86 -12.81
CA ASP A 215 17.71 -11.15 -12.13
C ASP A 215 17.11 -11.17 -10.70
N ILE A 216 16.08 -10.36 -10.47
CA ILE A 216 15.30 -10.32 -9.23
C ILE A 216 14.09 -11.23 -9.42
N ARG A 217 14.07 -12.36 -8.72
CA ARG A 217 12.91 -13.26 -8.71
C ARG A 217 11.74 -12.58 -8.00
N ILE A 218 10.71 -12.23 -8.76
CA ILE A 218 9.41 -11.87 -8.21
C ILE A 218 8.56 -13.13 -8.14
N PHE A 219 8.06 -13.43 -6.94
CA PHE A 219 6.95 -14.37 -6.85
C PHE A 219 5.74 -13.62 -7.42
N LEU A 220 5.34 -14.02 -8.63
CA LEU A 220 4.19 -13.43 -9.33
C LEU A 220 3.02 -13.33 -8.35
N LEU A 221 2.31 -12.21 -8.41
CA LEU A 221 0.96 -12.13 -7.88
C LEU A 221 0.21 -13.34 -8.46
N PRO A 222 -0.23 -14.32 -7.67
CA PRO A 222 -0.99 -15.42 -8.20
C PRO A 222 -2.19 -14.88 -8.95
N GLN A 223 -2.58 -15.63 -9.97
CA GLN A 223 -3.81 -15.35 -10.66
C GLN A 223 -4.93 -15.52 -9.63
N ALA A 224 -5.48 -14.41 -9.15
CA ALA A 224 -6.81 -14.42 -8.55
C ALA A 224 -7.72 -15.17 -9.50
N GLU A 225 -8.39 -16.22 -9.02
CA GLU A 225 -9.54 -16.79 -9.72
C GLU A 225 -10.48 -15.64 -10.02
N GLU A 226 -10.68 -15.37 -11.30
CA GLU A 226 -11.56 -14.29 -11.73
C GLU A 226 -13.00 -14.73 -11.41
N ASP A 227 -13.73 -13.91 -10.65
CA ASP A 227 -15.16 -14.10 -10.48
C ASP A 227 -15.80 -14.03 -11.88
N ASP A 228 -16.75 -14.92 -12.21
CA ASP A 228 -17.47 -14.88 -13.48
C ASP A 228 -18.41 -13.67 -13.52
N MET A 229 -17.86 -12.54 -13.93
CA MET A 229 -18.58 -11.28 -14.02
C MET A 229 -19.68 -11.30 -15.09
N ALA A 230 -19.67 -12.24 -16.05
CA ALA A 230 -20.68 -12.29 -17.10
C ALA A 230 -22.04 -12.74 -16.56
N ASN A 231 -22.05 -13.59 -15.52
CA ASN A 231 -23.24 -14.13 -14.89
C ASN A 231 -23.48 -13.58 -13.47
N CYS A 232 -22.68 -12.60 -13.03
CA CYS A 232 -22.81 -12.02 -11.70
C CYS A 232 -24.00 -11.03 -11.65
N PRO A 233 -24.96 -11.21 -10.73
CA PRO A 233 -26.03 -10.22 -10.54
C PRO A 233 -25.49 -8.87 -10.05
N ASP A 234 -25.95 -7.77 -10.67
CA ASP A 234 -25.51 -6.39 -10.37
C ASP A 234 -25.56 -6.04 -8.87
N ARG A 235 -26.53 -6.59 -8.12
CA ARG A 235 -26.68 -6.33 -6.67
C ARG A 235 -25.52 -6.85 -5.82
N LEU A 236 -24.72 -7.80 -6.33
CA LEU A 236 -23.56 -8.38 -5.64
C LEU A 236 -22.28 -7.57 -5.90
N VAL A 237 -22.34 -6.60 -6.82
CA VAL A 237 -21.21 -5.83 -7.31
C VAL A 237 -21.07 -4.53 -6.50
N ASP A 238 -19.83 -4.21 -6.13
CA ASP A 238 -19.48 -2.97 -5.44
C ASP A 238 -19.75 -1.76 -6.34
N GLY A 239 -20.54 -0.79 -5.87
CA GLY A 239 -20.92 0.38 -6.66
C GLY A 239 -19.76 1.33 -7.06
N VAL A 240 -18.58 1.18 -6.46
CA VAL A 240 -17.36 1.97 -6.74
C VAL A 240 -16.35 1.15 -7.51
N THR A 241 -16.06 -0.07 -7.06
CA THR A 241 -14.99 -0.91 -7.64
C THR A 241 -15.48 -1.82 -8.75
N MET A 242 -16.79 -1.95 -8.97
CA MET A 242 -17.36 -2.81 -10.00
C MET A 242 -16.86 -4.25 -9.92
N SER A 243 -16.49 -4.70 -8.72
CA SER A 243 -16.04 -6.04 -8.40
C SER A 243 -17.04 -6.70 -7.46
N VAL A 244 -17.15 -8.02 -7.49
CA VAL A 244 -17.99 -8.74 -6.53
C VAL A 244 -17.55 -8.40 -5.10
N MET A 245 -18.51 -7.97 -4.28
CA MET A 245 -18.29 -7.64 -2.88
C MET A 245 -17.96 -8.91 -2.09
N GLU A 246 -17.35 -8.76 -0.93
CA GLU A 246 -17.20 -9.81 0.07
C GLU A 246 -18.03 -9.48 1.31
N SER A 247 -17.92 -8.25 1.78
CA SER A 247 -18.53 -7.75 3.01
C SER A 247 -19.35 -6.52 2.67
N PRO A 248 -20.57 -6.70 2.13
CA PRO A 248 -21.40 -5.61 1.65
C PRO A 248 -21.88 -4.70 2.78
N VAL A 249 -21.83 -3.40 2.51
CA VAL A 249 -22.22 -2.32 3.41
C VAL A 249 -23.05 -1.29 2.64
N LEU A 250 -24.24 -0.98 3.14
CA LEU A 250 -25.12 0.05 2.58
C LEU A 250 -24.73 1.43 3.08
N LEU A 251 -24.53 2.38 2.17
CA LEU A 251 -24.33 3.80 2.52
C LEU A 251 -25.69 4.51 2.63
N HIS A 252 -26.06 5.00 3.81
CA HIS A 252 -27.41 5.58 4.07
C HIS A 252 -27.76 6.78 3.18
N LYS A 253 -26.80 7.62 2.81
CA LYS A 253 -27.09 8.84 2.03
C LYS A 253 -27.28 8.57 0.55
N SER A 254 -26.47 7.68 -0.04
CA SER A 254 -26.58 7.34 -1.46
C SER A 254 -27.49 6.15 -1.72
N GLN A 255 -27.82 5.36 -0.68
CA GLN A 255 -28.51 4.07 -0.81
C GLN A 255 -27.79 3.11 -1.76
N VAL A 256 -26.46 3.26 -1.88
CA VAL A 256 -25.61 2.40 -2.70
C VAL A 256 -24.86 1.45 -1.78
N THR A 257 -24.80 0.18 -2.18
CA THR A 257 -24.01 -0.84 -1.50
C THR A 257 -22.58 -0.82 -2.02
N VAL A 258 -21.62 -0.86 -1.10
CA VAL A 258 -20.19 -0.96 -1.38
C VAL A 258 -19.59 -2.03 -0.49
N ASP A 259 -18.42 -2.54 -0.82
CA ASP A 259 -17.67 -3.44 0.04
C ASP A 259 -17.09 -2.69 1.25
N GLU A 260 -16.98 -3.38 2.39
CA GLU A 260 -16.36 -2.86 3.60
C GLU A 260 -14.92 -2.38 3.33
N SER A 261 -14.17 -3.06 2.45
CA SER A 261 -12.83 -2.64 2.02
C SER A 261 -12.83 -1.28 1.33
N THR A 262 -13.77 -1.09 0.40
CA THR A 262 -13.99 0.15 -0.34
C THR A 262 -14.35 1.27 0.62
N LEU A 263 -15.26 1.01 1.56
CA LEU A 263 -15.64 1.98 2.59
C LEU A 263 -14.46 2.39 3.47
N VAL A 264 -13.68 1.43 4.00
CA VAL A 264 -12.52 1.75 4.84
C VAL A 264 -11.51 2.58 4.06
N TYR A 265 -11.23 2.21 2.80
CA TYR A 265 -10.34 2.99 1.94
C TYR A 265 -10.82 4.45 1.76
N LEU A 266 -12.12 4.66 1.53
CA LEU A 266 -12.71 6.00 1.43
C LEU A 266 -12.62 6.78 2.75
N LEU A 267 -12.81 6.12 3.90
CA LEU A 267 -12.70 6.73 5.23
C LEU A 267 -11.26 7.08 5.63
N LEU A 268 -10.26 6.42 5.04
CA LEU A 268 -8.84 6.72 5.24
C LEU A 268 -8.38 7.96 4.45
N GLN A 269 -9.16 8.42 3.47
CA GLN A 269 -8.80 9.62 2.70
C GLN A 269 -8.77 10.87 3.58
N LYS A 270 -7.95 11.85 3.19
CA LYS A 270 -7.82 13.13 3.91
C LYS A 270 -9.16 13.85 4.10
N SER A 271 -10.05 13.77 3.12
CA SER A 271 -11.40 14.33 3.17
C SER A 271 -12.41 13.26 2.75
N PRO A 272 -12.88 12.40 3.68
CA PRO A 272 -13.80 11.32 3.37
C PRO A 272 -15.13 11.84 2.81
N GLN A 273 -15.40 11.56 1.55
CA GLN A 273 -16.64 11.94 0.89
C GLN A 273 -17.25 10.75 0.17
N CYS A 274 -18.57 10.69 0.16
CA CYS A 274 -19.31 9.69 -0.59
C CYS A 274 -19.06 9.94 -2.09
N PRO A 275 -18.58 8.93 -2.86
CA PRO A 275 -18.25 9.14 -4.27
C PRO A 275 -19.46 9.50 -5.14
N PHE A 276 -20.68 9.15 -4.70
CA PHE A 276 -21.92 9.39 -5.43
C PHE A 276 -22.58 10.73 -5.10
N THR A 277 -22.55 11.14 -3.83
CA THR A 277 -23.25 12.35 -3.36
C THR A 277 -22.32 13.50 -3.01
N ARG A 278 -21.00 13.25 -2.95
CA ARG A 278 -19.96 14.18 -2.47
C ARG A 278 -20.19 14.72 -1.06
N THR A 279 -21.08 14.08 -0.30
CA THR A 279 -21.34 14.44 1.10
C THR A 279 -20.28 13.83 2.02
N PRO A 280 -19.97 14.46 3.17
CA PRO A 280 -19.05 13.89 4.14
C PRO A 280 -19.49 12.49 4.60
N LEU A 281 -18.55 11.55 4.58
CA LEU A 281 -18.71 10.19 5.11
C LEU A 281 -18.31 10.16 6.59
N HIS A 282 -19.20 9.62 7.43
CA HIS A 282 -18.97 9.44 8.87
C HIS A 282 -19.24 7.99 9.29
N HIS A 283 -18.75 7.61 10.48
CA HIS A 283 -18.87 6.24 11.01
C HIS A 283 -20.31 5.74 11.19
N ASP A 284 -21.29 6.64 11.32
CA ASP A 284 -22.70 6.28 11.47
C ASP A 284 -23.48 6.29 10.14
N SER A 285 -22.80 6.48 9.00
CA SER A 285 -23.46 6.68 7.70
C SER A 285 -23.70 5.37 6.94
N PHE A 286 -23.61 4.21 7.59
CA PHE A 286 -23.71 2.92 6.92
C PHE A 286 -24.21 1.76 7.79
N CYS A 287 -24.63 0.68 7.13
CA CYS A 287 -25.14 -0.55 7.74
C CYS A 287 -24.55 -1.77 7.02
N ARG A 288 -24.05 -2.77 7.77
CA ARG A 288 -23.61 -4.05 7.20
C ARG A 288 -24.82 -4.86 6.72
N LEU A 289 -24.68 -5.55 5.60
CA LEU A 289 -25.74 -6.38 5.01
C LEU A 289 -25.40 -7.88 5.10
N PRO A 290 -25.58 -8.53 6.27
CA PRO A 290 -25.20 -9.94 6.46
C PRO A 290 -25.96 -10.91 5.55
N ASP A 291 -27.21 -10.60 5.20
CA ASP A 291 -28.00 -11.45 4.30
C ASP A 291 -27.45 -11.42 2.87
N LEU A 292 -27.10 -10.23 2.37
CA LEU A 292 -26.44 -10.07 1.08
C LEU A 292 -25.04 -10.72 1.08
N GLN A 293 -24.34 -10.68 2.21
CA GLN A 293 -23.06 -11.38 2.36
C GLN A 293 -23.23 -12.90 2.19
N GLN A 294 -24.26 -13.49 2.81
CA GLN A 294 -24.55 -14.93 2.65
C GLN A 294 -24.89 -15.27 1.20
N GLU A 295 -25.64 -14.40 0.52
CA GLU A 295 -25.98 -14.56 -0.90
C GLU A 295 -24.74 -14.55 -1.79
N ILE A 296 -23.82 -13.59 -1.59
CA ILE A 296 -22.53 -13.52 -2.29
C ILE A 296 -21.75 -14.83 -2.10
N HIS A 297 -21.68 -15.32 -0.87
CA HIS A 297 -20.95 -16.54 -0.55
C HIS A 297 -21.58 -17.78 -1.20
N ALA A 298 -22.91 -17.86 -1.26
CA ALA A 298 -23.62 -18.92 -1.95
C ALA A 298 -23.35 -18.88 -3.47
N TRP A 299 -23.46 -17.71 -4.09
CA TRP A 299 -23.19 -17.52 -5.52
C TRP A 299 -21.76 -17.94 -5.90
N ARG A 300 -20.75 -17.51 -5.13
CA ARG A 300 -19.34 -17.91 -5.37
C ARG A 300 -19.14 -19.42 -5.27
N LYS A 301 -19.83 -20.08 -4.35
CA LYS A 301 -19.75 -21.54 -4.18
C LYS A 301 -20.36 -22.27 -5.37
N GLU A 302 -21.52 -21.82 -5.85
CA GLU A 302 -22.21 -22.37 -7.01
C GLU A 302 -21.39 -22.22 -8.31
N GLY A 303 -20.78 -21.04 -8.53
CA GLY A 303 -19.87 -20.81 -9.66
C GLY A 303 -18.59 -21.64 -9.59
N SER A 304 -18.04 -21.89 -8.39
CA SER A 304 -16.85 -22.74 -8.24
C SER A 304 -17.11 -24.23 -8.49
N CYS A 305 -18.32 -24.73 -8.25
CA CYS A 305 -18.69 -26.12 -8.50
C CYS A 305 -18.91 -26.43 -10.00
N SER A 306 -19.29 -25.42 -10.80
CA SER A 306 -19.57 -25.59 -12.23
C SER A 306 -18.32 -25.49 -13.14
N HIS A 307 -17.15 -25.17 -12.59
CA HIS A 307 -15.85 -25.19 -13.29
C HIS A 307 -15.03 -26.46 -13.04
N HIS A 308 -15.61 -27.48 -12.40
CA HIS A 308 -14.95 -28.77 -12.10
C HIS A 308 -15.69 -29.99 -12.70
N GLU A 309 -16.63 -29.77 -13.61
CA GLU A 309 -17.23 -30.80 -14.48
C GLU A 309 -16.76 -30.62 -15.93
#